data_AF-A0AA88RIR6-F1
#
_entry.id   AF-A0AA88RIR6-F1
#
_cell.length_a   1.000
_cell.length_b   1.000
_cell.length_c   1.000
_cell.angle_alpha   90.00
_cell.angle_beta   90.00
_cell.angle_gamma   90.00
#
_symmetry.space_group_name_H-M   'P 1'
#
loop_
_entity.id
_entity.type
_entity.pdbx_description
1 polymer ?
#
loop_
_entity_poly.entity_id
_entity_poly.type
_entity_poly.pdbx_seq_one_letter_code
_entity_poly.pdbx_strand_id
1 'polypeptide(L)'
;MAAYHSLKTLAILALALAFCVQGTLGTIACENLNKDSCAFAVSSYGKRCVLEKRVKRSGEEAYTCSTSEIEADKLKDWIETDKCIEACGLERDVLGISSDSLLEPRFTQKLCSPQCYGNCLNIVDLYFSLAAGEGVYLPKLCEAVQGANSRREMAEIKSSGFVAHGPVSGVALPMNLKTLAILALALAFYVQGTLGTIACQNLNKDSCAFAVSSSGKRCVLEKRMKRSGDEAYTCSTSEIEADKLRDWIETDKCIEACGLERDVLGISSDSLLEPRFTQKLCSPQCYGSCPNIVDLYFSLAAGEGVYLPKLCEAVHGANSRREMAEIKSSGFVAPGPVSGVALPMKSMVAPMPAISHSLELCLMAAYHSLKTLAILALALAFCVQGTLGTIACENLNKDSCAFAVSSSGKRCVLEKRVKRSGEEAYTCSTSEIEADKLKDWIETDKCIEACGLERDVLGISSDSLLEPCFTQKLCSPQCYGSCPNIVDLYFSLAAGEGVYLPKLCEAVRGANSRREMAEIKSSGFVAHGPVSGVAPPMKSMVAPMVAPAMPPY
;
A
#
# COMPACT_ATOMS: atom_id res chain seq x y z
N MET A 1 7.29 -55.22 18.62
CA MET A 1 7.59 -53.78 18.77
C MET A 1 7.97 -53.11 17.44
N ALA A 2 8.71 -53.78 16.53
CA ALA A 2 9.02 -53.27 15.19
C ALA A 2 7.78 -53.10 14.27
N ALA A 3 6.76 -53.97 14.39
CA ALA A 3 5.52 -53.86 13.62
C ALA A 3 4.66 -52.63 13.99
N TYR A 4 4.75 -52.15 15.24
CA TYR A 4 3.98 -50.99 15.72
C TYR A 4 4.57 -49.67 15.23
N HIS A 5 5.89 -49.62 15.01
CA HIS A 5 6.57 -48.46 14.43
C HIS A 5 6.26 -48.33 12.93
N SER A 6 6.25 -49.45 12.20
CA SER A 6 5.93 -49.45 10.76
C SER A 6 4.49 -49.00 10.48
N LEU A 7 3.53 -49.38 11.33
CA LEU A 7 2.13 -48.99 11.20
C LEU A 7 1.91 -47.48 11.45
N LYS A 8 2.67 -46.87 12.37
CA LYS A 8 2.65 -45.42 12.59
C LYS A 8 3.27 -44.66 11.43
N THR A 9 4.36 -45.15 10.85
CA THR A 9 4.99 -44.51 9.69
C THR A 9 4.08 -44.59 8.46
N LEU A 10 3.38 -45.72 8.25
CA LEU A 10 2.37 -45.87 7.19
C LEU A 10 1.13 -44.99 7.44
N ALA A 11 0.67 -44.85 8.68
CA ALA A 11 -0.46 -43.96 8.99
C ALA A 11 -0.11 -42.48 8.77
N ILE A 12 1.13 -42.08 9.07
CA ILE A 12 1.64 -40.72 8.80
C ILE A 12 1.81 -40.51 7.29
N LEU A 13 2.29 -41.50 6.54
CA LEU A 13 2.36 -41.42 5.08
C LEU A 13 0.96 -41.38 4.45
N ALA A 14 -0.02 -42.11 5.00
CA ALA A 14 -1.41 -42.09 4.54
C ALA A 14 -2.12 -40.77 4.89
N LEU A 15 -1.83 -40.17 6.04
CA LEU A 15 -2.29 -38.81 6.41
C LEU A 15 -1.61 -37.73 5.56
N ALA A 16 -0.32 -37.88 5.26
CA ALA A 16 0.40 -36.98 4.36
C ALA A 16 -0.10 -37.10 2.91
N LEU A 17 -0.39 -38.31 2.43
CA LEU A 17 -1.00 -38.54 1.13
C LEU A 17 -2.47 -38.08 1.10
N ALA A 18 -3.22 -38.20 2.20
CA ALA A 18 -4.57 -37.63 2.30
C ALA A 18 -4.56 -36.09 2.31
N PHE A 19 -3.56 -35.46 2.94
CA PHE A 19 -3.33 -34.01 2.83
C PHE A 19 -2.85 -33.60 1.43
N CYS A 20 -2.04 -34.42 0.75
CA CYS A 20 -1.62 -34.17 -0.64
C CYS A 20 -2.76 -34.39 -1.65
N VAL A 21 -3.77 -35.21 -1.34
CA VAL A 21 -4.96 -35.43 -2.19
C VAL A 21 -6.00 -34.32 -2.06
N GLN A 22 -5.94 -33.47 -1.03
CA GLN A 22 -6.73 -32.22 -0.99
C GLN A 22 -6.10 -31.06 -1.79
N GLY A 23 -4.98 -31.32 -2.48
CA GLY A 23 -4.36 -30.41 -3.45
C GLY A 23 -5.02 -30.40 -4.84
N THR A 24 -6.18 -31.03 -5.02
CA THR A 24 -7.07 -30.70 -6.15
C THR A 24 -7.93 -29.52 -5.75
N LEU A 25 -7.43 -28.30 -5.98
CA LEU A 25 -8.21 -27.06 -5.99
C LEU A 25 -9.37 -27.22 -6.97
N GLY A 26 -10.49 -27.77 -6.51
CA GLY A 26 -11.78 -27.56 -7.13
C GLY A 26 -12.15 -26.12 -6.83
N THR A 27 -11.96 -25.24 -7.80
CA THR A 27 -12.44 -23.86 -7.71
C THR A 27 -13.93 -23.89 -7.42
N ILE A 28 -14.38 -23.26 -6.33
CA ILE A 28 -15.81 -23.11 -6.04
C ILE A 28 -16.42 -22.23 -7.12
N ALA A 29 -17.20 -22.84 -8.01
CA ALA A 29 -18.10 -22.14 -8.92
C ALA A 29 -19.53 -22.30 -8.39
N CYS A 30 -20.26 -21.19 -8.24
CA CYS A 30 -21.60 -21.20 -7.65
C CYS A 30 -22.54 -22.13 -8.40
N GLU A 31 -22.42 -22.21 -9.72
CA GLU A 31 -23.23 -23.04 -10.62
C GLU A 31 -23.09 -24.55 -10.33
N ASN A 32 -22.01 -24.96 -9.67
CA ASN A 32 -21.74 -26.35 -9.29
C ASN A 32 -22.22 -26.69 -7.87
N LEU A 33 -22.74 -25.72 -7.11
CA LEU A 33 -23.21 -25.94 -5.74
C LEU A 33 -24.66 -26.43 -5.71
N ASN A 34 -24.93 -27.35 -4.78
CA ASN A 34 -26.27 -27.85 -4.49
C ASN A 34 -27.04 -26.90 -3.55
N LYS A 35 -28.34 -27.16 -3.33
CA LYS A 35 -29.20 -26.37 -2.45
C LYS A 35 -28.59 -26.17 -1.05
N ASP A 36 -28.00 -27.22 -0.49
CA ASP A 36 -27.51 -27.24 0.89
C ASP A 36 -26.16 -26.53 1.08
N SER A 37 -25.50 -26.12 -0.01
CA SER A 37 -24.18 -25.47 0.05
C SER A 37 -24.14 -24.10 -0.64
N CYS A 38 -25.20 -23.72 -1.36
CA CYS A 38 -25.22 -22.50 -2.16
C CYS A 38 -25.37 -21.22 -1.34
N ALA A 39 -26.33 -21.19 -0.40
CA ALA A 39 -26.61 -20.00 0.37
C ALA A 39 -25.38 -19.60 1.21
N PHE A 40 -25.00 -18.32 1.14
CA PHE A 40 -23.82 -17.78 1.81
C PHE A 40 -22.50 -18.45 1.40
N ALA A 41 -22.41 -19.01 0.19
CA ALA A 41 -21.12 -19.41 -0.38
C ALA A 41 -20.45 -18.26 -1.15
N VAL A 42 -19.14 -18.36 -1.30
CA VAL A 42 -18.29 -17.43 -2.06
C VAL A 42 -17.41 -18.22 -3.00
N SER A 43 -17.53 -17.90 -4.29
CA SER A 43 -16.74 -18.52 -5.37
C SER A 43 -15.24 -18.22 -5.25
N SER A 44 -14.43 -18.93 -6.04
CA SER A 44 -12.98 -18.65 -6.17
C SER A 44 -12.68 -17.24 -6.68
N TYR A 45 -13.64 -16.64 -7.39
CA TYR A 45 -13.53 -15.28 -7.92
C TYR A 45 -13.94 -14.21 -6.90
N GLY A 46 -14.31 -14.58 -5.68
CA GLY A 46 -14.75 -13.65 -4.63
C GLY A 46 -16.18 -13.15 -4.81
N LYS A 47 -16.96 -13.74 -5.72
CA LYS A 47 -18.39 -13.41 -5.91
C LYS A 47 -19.26 -14.31 -5.04
N ARG A 48 -20.28 -13.74 -4.41
CA ARG A 48 -21.22 -14.47 -3.54
C ARG A 48 -22.23 -15.27 -4.36
N CYS A 49 -22.60 -16.45 -3.88
CA CYS A 49 -23.57 -17.32 -4.53
C CYS A 49 -25.00 -17.03 -4.06
N VAL A 50 -25.96 -17.12 -4.98
CA VAL A 50 -27.39 -16.87 -4.74
C VAL A 50 -28.19 -18.10 -5.12
N LEU A 51 -29.08 -18.51 -4.23
CA LEU A 51 -30.01 -19.62 -4.46
C LEU A 51 -31.32 -19.09 -5.05
N GLU A 52 -31.68 -19.60 -6.22
CA GLU A 52 -32.94 -19.33 -6.91
C GLU A 52 -33.85 -20.55 -6.87
N LYS A 53 -35.15 -20.33 -6.73
CA LYS A 53 -36.18 -21.36 -6.83
C LYS A 53 -36.93 -21.22 -8.15
N ARG A 54 -37.05 -22.33 -8.89
CA ARG A 54 -37.80 -22.44 -10.14
C ARG A 54 -38.84 -23.54 -10.00
N VAL A 55 -40.08 -23.27 -10.40
CA VAL A 55 -41.13 -24.29 -10.42
C VAL A 55 -41.17 -24.89 -11.82
N LYS A 56 -40.90 -26.20 -11.94
CA LYS A 56 -41.02 -26.91 -13.21
C LYS A 56 -42.48 -26.98 -13.63
N ARG A 57 -42.74 -27.19 -14.92
CA ARG A 57 -44.10 -27.42 -15.45
C ARG A 57 -44.83 -28.61 -14.81
N SER A 58 -44.09 -29.53 -14.19
CA SER A 58 -44.61 -30.68 -13.42
C SER A 58 -45.09 -30.32 -12.00
N GLY A 59 -44.94 -29.06 -11.56
CA GLY A 59 -45.20 -28.64 -10.17
C GLY A 59 -44.06 -28.96 -9.20
N GLU A 60 -42.98 -29.59 -9.66
CA GLU A 60 -41.79 -29.92 -8.87
C GLU A 60 -40.89 -28.69 -8.71
N GLU A 61 -40.44 -28.42 -7.49
CA GLU A 61 -39.53 -27.33 -7.17
C GLU A 61 -38.09 -27.71 -7.53
N ALA A 62 -37.43 -26.87 -8.33
CA ALA A 62 -36.03 -27.00 -8.69
C ALA A 62 -35.27 -25.80 -8.13
N TYR A 63 -34.08 -26.05 -7.58
CA TYR A 63 -33.21 -25.01 -7.06
C TYR A 63 -32.02 -24.85 -8.00
N THR A 64 -31.60 -23.61 -8.24
CA THR A 64 -30.44 -23.28 -9.07
C THR A 64 -29.58 -22.31 -8.30
N CYS A 65 -28.28 -22.58 -8.24
CA CYS A 65 -27.31 -21.69 -7.64
C CYS A 65 -26.63 -20.87 -8.74
N SER A 66 -26.54 -19.55 -8.56
CA SER A 66 -25.94 -18.63 -9.51
C SER A 66 -24.95 -17.70 -8.83
N THR A 67 -23.97 -17.21 -9.58
CA THR A 67 -23.04 -16.18 -9.11
C THR A 67 -23.74 -14.82 -9.07
N SER A 68 -23.68 -14.10 -7.94
CA SER A 68 -24.22 -12.74 -7.81
C SER A 68 -23.18 -11.67 -8.17
N GLU A 69 -23.63 -10.43 -8.35
CA GLU A 69 -22.75 -9.29 -8.58
C GLU A 69 -22.03 -8.83 -7.30
N ILE A 70 -22.54 -9.23 -6.13
CA ILE A 70 -22.02 -8.83 -4.81
C ILE A 70 -20.67 -9.53 -4.57
N GLU A 71 -19.62 -8.72 -4.46
CA GLU A 71 -18.28 -9.16 -4.10
C GLU A 71 -18.15 -9.36 -2.59
N ALA A 72 -17.34 -10.34 -2.21
CA ALA A 72 -16.85 -10.50 -0.87
C ALA A 72 -15.40 -9.98 -0.85
N ASP A 73 -15.16 -8.92 -0.09
CA ASP A 73 -13.90 -8.16 -0.14
C ASP A 73 -12.66 -9.00 0.25
N LYS A 74 -12.85 -10.07 1.03
CA LYS A 74 -11.76 -10.84 1.66
C LYS A 74 -11.96 -12.36 1.68
N LEU A 75 -13.03 -12.87 1.09
CA LEU A 75 -13.34 -14.30 1.10
C LEU A 75 -13.32 -14.86 -0.32
N LYS A 76 -12.67 -16.01 -0.49
CA LYS A 76 -12.66 -16.81 -1.71
C LYS A 76 -12.73 -18.26 -1.29
N ASP A 77 -13.39 -19.09 -2.10
CA ASP A 77 -13.53 -20.52 -1.86
C ASP A 77 -14.10 -20.83 -0.46
N TRP A 78 -15.19 -20.12 -0.10
CA TRP A 78 -15.79 -20.21 1.24
C TRP A 78 -17.24 -20.71 1.17
N ILE A 79 -17.62 -21.63 2.06
CA ILE A 79 -19.00 -22.04 2.27
C ILE A 79 -19.30 -21.88 3.76
N GLU A 80 -20.32 -21.08 4.09
CA GLU A 80 -20.66 -20.83 5.49
C GLU A 80 -21.28 -22.05 6.16
N THR A 81 -20.96 -22.27 7.44
CA THR A 81 -21.44 -23.44 8.21
C THR A 81 -22.88 -23.26 8.71
N ASP A 82 -23.64 -24.36 8.86
CA ASP A 82 -25.00 -24.32 9.44
C ASP A 82 -25.02 -23.61 10.80
N LYS A 83 -24.05 -23.93 11.64
CA LYS A 83 -23.89 -23.32 12.97
C LYS A 83 -23.81 -21.79 12.90
N CYS A 84 -23.13 -21.27 11.89
CA CYS A 84 -22.96 -19.84 11.71
C CYS A 84 -24.22 -19.20 11.12
N ILE A 85 -24.84 -19.84 10.13
CA ILE A 85 -26.13 -19.42 9.54
C ILE A 85 -27.20 -19.31 10.64
N GLU A 86 -27.35 -20.35 11.48
CA GLU A 86 -28.29 -20.37 12.59
C GLU A 86 -27.97 -19.34 13.68
N ALA A 87 -26.68 -19.13 13.99
CA ALA A 87 -26.26 -18.13 14.97
C ALA A 87 -26.66 -16.70 14.55
N CYS A 88 -26.68 -16.43 13.25
CA CYS A 88 -27.13 -15.18 12.66
C CYS A 88 -28.64 -15.08 12.46
N GLY A 89 -29.41 -16.11 12.84
CA GLY A 89 -30.87 -16.14 12.65
C GLY A 89 -31.30 -16.31 11.20
N LEU A 90 -30.48 -16.99 10.40
CA LEU A 90 -30.74 -17.30 9.00
C LEU A 90 -31.00 -18.79 8.81
N GLU A 91 -31.52 -19.16 7.64
CA GLU A 91 -31.72 -20.54 7.21
C GLU A 91 -30.94 -20.78 5.90
N ARG A 92 -30.58 -22.05 5.62
CA ARG A 92 -29.71 -22.39 4.48
C ARG A 92 -30.42 -22.46 3.15
N ASP A 93 -31.75 -22.45 3.16
CA ASP A 93 -32.61 -22.42 1.98
C ASP A 93 -33.19 -21.02 1.70
N VAL A 94 -32.66 -19.99 2.36
CA VAL A 94 -32.98 -18.59 2.05
C VAL A 94 -32.74 -18.33 0.56
N LEU A 95 -33.78 -17.79 -0.09
CA LEU A 95 -33.76 -17.44 -1.49
C LEU A 95 -33.33 -15.99 -1.65
N GLY A 96 -32.31 -15.77 -2.47
CA GLY A 96 -31.77 -14.42 -2.68
C GLY A 96 -31.08 -13.84 -1.43
N ILE A 97 -30.68 -12.59 -1.57
CA ILE A 97 -30.06 -11.80 -0.53
C ILE A 97 -30.82 -10.47 -0.51
N SER A 98 -31.54 -10.16 0.57
CA SER A 98 -32.31 -8.92 0.70
C SER A 98 -31.87 -8.12 1.92
N SER A 99 -31.76 -6.80 1.73
CA SER A 99 -31.51 -5.82 2.79
C SER A 99 -32.76 -5.55 3.64
N ASP A 100 -33.96 -5.90 3.19
CA ASP A 100 -35.23 -5.64 3.91
C ASP A 100 -35.23 -6.27 5.31
N SER A 101 -34.57 -7.42 5.46
CA SER A 101 -34.44 -8.13 6.74
C SER A 101 -33.76 -7.30 7.82
N LEU A 102 -32.90 -6.33 7.46
CA LEU A 102 -32.20 -5.45 8.42
C LEU A 102 -33.17 -4.55 9.21
N LEU A 103 -34.39 -4.34 8.71
CA LEU A 103 -35.41 -3.57 9.42
C LEU A 103 -36.17 -4.39 10.45
N GLU A 104 -35.99 -5.71 10.47
CA GLU A 104 -36.62 -6.57 11.46
C GLU A 104 -35.78 -6.60 12.74
N PRO A 105 -36.29 -6.09 13.90
CA PRO A 105 -35.49 -5.99 15.12
C PRO A 105 -34.98 -7.34 15.62
N ARG A 106 -35.76 -8.42 15.40
CA ARG A 106 -35.38 -9.78 15.82
C ARG A 106 -34.21 -10.32 15.01
N PHE A 107 -34.24 -10.10 13.70
CA PHE A 107 -33.16 -10.49 12.81
C PHE A 107 -31.89 -9.70 13.13
N THR A 108 -32.00 -8.37 13.21
CA THR A 108 -30.86 -7.49 13.54
C THR A 108 -30.27 -7.80 14.91
N GLN A 109 -31.09 -8.15 15.92
CA GLN A 109 -30.59 -8.59 17.21
C GLN A 109 -29.77 -9.90 17.12
N LYS A 110 -30.18 -10.84 16.26
CA LYS A 110 -29.43 -12.08 16.01
C LYS A 110 -28.15 -11.83 15.22
N LEU A 111 -28.22 -11.02 14.17
CA LEU A 111 -27.06 -10.60 13.37
C LEU A 111 -26.01 -9.87 14.24
N CYS A 112 -26.45 -8.97 15.11
CA CYS A 112 -25.60 -8.22 16.03
C CYS A 112 -25.25 -8.99 17.32
N SER A 113 -25.66 -10.25 17.46
CA SER A 113 -25.28 -11.07 18.60
C SER A 113 -23.78 -11.38 18.57
N PRO A 114 -23.10 -11.52 19.73
CA PRO A 114 -21.68 -11.87 19.76
C PRO A 114 -21.36 -13.18 19.03
N GLN A 115 -22.32 -14.11 19.01
CA GLN A 115 -22.19 -15.40 18.35
C GLN A 115 -22.10 -15.24 16.82
N CYS A 116 -22.92 -14.37 16.24
CA CYS A 116 -22.89 -14.06 14.81
C CYS A 116 -21.80 -13.03 14.49
N TYR A 117 -21.90 -11.82 15.05
CA TYR A 117 -21.06 -10.68 14.70
C TYR A 117 -19.55 -10.96 14.86
N GLY A 118 -19.17 -11.78 15.85
CA GLY A 118 -17.76 -12.13 16.10
C GLY A 118 -17.24 -13.37 15.36
N ASN A 119 -18.11 -14.29 14.92
CA ASN A 119 -17.67 -15.60 14.40
C ASN A 119 -18.13 -15.90 12.97
N CYS A 120 -19.01 -15.06 12.39
CA CYS A 120 -19.67 -15.28 11.11
C CYS A 120 -19.28 -14.21 10.08
N LEU A 121 -17.97 -14.09 9.83
CA LEU A 121 -17.41 -13.00 9.04
C LEU A 121 -18.07 -12.84 7.66
N ASN A 122 -18.39 -13.95 6.99
CA ASN A 122 -18.99 -13.91 5.67
C ASN A 122 -20.42 -13.32 5.66
N ILE A 123 -21.24 -13.72 6.64
CA ILE A 123 -22.62 -13.23 6.80
C ILE A 123 -22.61 -11.77 7.25
N VAL A 124 -21.74 -11.43 8.20
CA VAL A 124 -21.61 -10.06 8.71
C VAL A 124 -21.14 -9.12 7.61
N ASP A 125 -20.12 -9.50 6.84
CA ASP A 125 -19.63 -8.75 5.68
C ASP A 125 -20.74 -8.53 4.65
N LEU A 126 -21.56 -9.56 4.38
CA LEU A 126 -22.68 -9.44 3.46
C LEU A 126 -23.67 -8.36 3.90
N TYR A 127 -24.16 -8.46 5.14
CA TYR A 127 -25.17 -7.54 5.64
C TYR A 127 -24.61 -6.15 5.93
N PHE A 128 -23.30 -6.03 6.17
CA PHE A 128 -22.62 -4.75 6.23
C PHE A 128 -22.64 -4.05 4.86
N SER A 129 -22.30 -4.76 3.78
CA SER A 129 -22.34 -4.24 2.42
C SER A 129 -23.77 -3.90 1.96
N LEU A 130 -24.76 -4.72 2.33
CA LEU A 130 -26.17 -4.42 2.08
C LEU A 130 -26.65 -3.18 2.82
N ALA A 131 -26.31 -3.05 4.12
CA ALA A 131 -26.67 -1.89 4.92
C ALA A 131 -26.03 -0.62 4.32
N ALA A 132 -24.75 -0.68 3.94
CA ALA A 132 -24.05 0.41 3.29
C ALA A 132 -24.71 0.81 1.96
N GLY A 133 -25.16 -0.17 1.16
CA GLY A 133 -25.94 0.06 -0.06
C GLY A 133 -27.28 0.78 0.18
N GLU A 134 -27.89 0.59 1.36
CA GLU A 134 -29.07 1.36 1.80
C GLU A 134 -28.73 2.70 2.49
N GLY A 135 -27.45 3.08 2.57
CA GLY A 135 -27.02 4.30 3.28
C GLY A 135 -27.11 4.18 4.81
N VAL A 136 -27.07 2.96 5.34
CA VAL A 136 -27.17 2.64 6.77
C VAL A 136 -25.87 2.03 7.26
N TYR A 137 -25.34 2.53 8.38
CA TYR A 137 -24.18 1.93 9.04
C TYR A 137 -24.59 0.81 9.99
N LEU A 138 -24.23 -0.45 9.68
CA LEU A 138 -24.64 -1.63 10.44
C LEU A 138 -24.32 -1.55 11.95
N PRO A 139 -23.15 -1.07 12.40
CA PRO A 139 -22.88 -0.93 13.85
C PRO A 139 -23.84 0.02 14.57
N LYS A 140 -24.27 1.13 13.94
CA LYS A 140 -25.31 2.02 14.50
C LYS A 140 -26.66 1.30 14.62
N LEU A 141 -26.97 0.43 13.66
CA LEU A 141 -28.16 -0.42 13.73
C LEU A 141 -28.06 -1.44 14.88
N CYS A 142 -26.86 -2.00 15.11
CA CYS A 142 -26.56 -2.88 16.24
C CYS A 142 -26.61 -2.18 17.61
N GLU A 143 -26.28 -0.88 17.67
CA GLU A 143 -26.47 -0.06 18.88
C GLU A 143 -27.95 0.22 19.12
N ALA A 144 -28.69 0.63 18.08
CA ALA A 144 -30.12 0.93 18.16
C ALA A 144 -30.98 -0.29 18.54
N VAL A 145 -30.61 -1.49 18.08
CA VAL A 145 -31.37 -2.71 18.42
C VAL A 145 -31.24 -3.11 19.90
N GLN A 146 -30.24 -2.57 20.62
CA GLN A 146 -30.04 -2.79 22.05
C GLN A 146 -30.81 -1.78 22.92
N GLY A 147 -31.39 -0.73 22.32
CA GLY A 147 -32.18 0.31 22.98
C GLY A 147 -33.61 -0.13 23.35
N ALA A 148 -34.23 0.58 24.29
CA ALA A 148 -35.59 0.28 24.76
C ALA A 148 -36.69 0.51 23.70
N ASN A 149 -36.41 1.32 22.67
CA ASN A 149 -37.33 1.65 21.57
C ASN A 149 -36.74 1.32 20.19
N SER A 150 -36.09 0.15 20.07
CA SER A 150 -35.35 -0.29 18.88
C SER A 150 -36.08 -0.09 17.55
N ARG A 151 -37.39 -0.38 17.47
CA ARG A 151 -38.16 -0.25 16.23
C ARG A 151 -38.27 1.20 15.72
N ARG A 152 -38.31 2.18 16.63
CA ARG A 152 -38.37 3.60 16.29
C ARG A 152 -36.99 4.14 15.94
N GLU A 153 -35.97 3.78 16.71
CA GLU A 153 -34.58 4.20 16.49
C GLU A 153 -34.03 3.66 15.17
N MET A 154 -34.30 2.39 14.84
CA MET A 154 -33.91 1.79 13.55
C MET A 154 -34.59 2.48 12.35
N ALA A 155 -35.85 2.91 12.50
CA ALA A 155 -36.59 3.63 11.46
C ALA A 155 -36.05 5.06 11.26
N GLU A 156 -35.67 5.74 12.35
CA GLU A 156 -35.06 7.07 12.32
C GLU A 156 -33.68 7.02 11.62
N ILE A 157 -32.86 5.99 11.88
CA ILE A 157 -31.55 5.78 11.24
C ILE A 157 -31.69 5.70 9.71
N LYS A 158 -32.64 4.91 9.18
CA LYS A 158 -32.88 4.80 7.71
C LYS A 158 -33.35 6.13 7.10
N SER A 159 -34.11 6.94 7.85
CA SER A 159 -34.55 8.27 7.40
C SER A 159 -33.42 9.31 7.39
N SER A 160 -32.38 9.10 8.20
CA SER A 160 -31.31 10.09 8.43
C SER A 160 -30.12 9.98 7.49
N GLY A 161 -30.04 8.91 6.65
CA GLY A 161 -29.02 8.73 5.62
C GLY A 161 -27.59 8.95 6.13
N PHE A 162 -27.10 8.07 7.00
CA PHE A 162 -25.82 8.24 7.68
C PHE A 162 -24.79 7.23 7.17
N VAL A 163 -23.85 7.69 6.33
CA VAL A 163 -22.66 6.92 5.93
C VAL A 163 -21.57 7.11 6.98
N ALA A 164 -21.03 6.03 7.54
CA ALA A 164 -19.90 6.11 8.47
C ALA A 164 -18.85 5.04 8.17
N HIS A 165 -17.60 5.48 8.08
CA HIS A 165 -16.39 4.67 8.16
C HIS A 165 -15.80 4.82 9.57
N GLY A 166 -15.42 3.71 10.20
CA GLY A 166 -14.74 3.72 11.50
C GLY A 166 -14.37 2.32 12.00
N PRO A 167 -13.13 2.11 12.49
CA PRO A 167 -12.54 0.79 12.76
C PRO A 167 -12.86 0.28 14.18
N VAL A 168 -12.96 -1.03 14.35
CA VAL A 168 -13.13 -1.66 15.67
C VAL A 168 -11.75 -1.99 16.25
N SER A 169 -11.39 -1.29 17.32
CA SER A 169 -10.28 -1.64 18.20
C SER A 169 -10.73 -2.52 19.35
N GLY A 170 -9.94 -3.58 19.60
CA GLY A 170 -9.73 -4.21 20.91
C GLY A 170 -10.77 -5.24 21.35
N VAL A 171 -10.32 -6.37 21.92
CA VAL A 171 -10.48 -6.73 23.35
C VAL A 171 -9.57 -7.94 23.63
N ALA A 172 -8.69 -7.82 24.61
CA ALA A 172 -7.92 -8.93 25.17
C ALA A 172 -8.75 -9.65 26.24
N LEU A 173 -8.86 -10.98 26.13
CA LEU A 173 -9.41 -11.87 27.16
C LEU A 173 -8.39 -12.97 27.50
N PRO A 174 -8.42 -13.52 28.73
CA PRO A 174 -7.37 -14.40 29.22
C PRO A 174 -7.50 -15.77 28.57
N MET A 175 -6.54 -16.14 27.71
CA MET A 175 -6.55 -17.42 27.01
C MET A 175 -5.38 -18.31 27.44
N ASN A 176 -5.67 -19.61 27.54
CA ASN A 176 -4.75 -20.67 27.92
C ASN A 176 -3.48 -20.67 27.03
N LEU A 177 -2.31 -20.98 27.62
CA LEU A 177 -0.99 -20.91 26.98
C LEU A 177 -0.89 -21.69 25.65
N LYS A 178 -1.66 -22.76 25.48
CA LYS A 178 -1.73 -23.53 24.22
C LYS A 178 -2.49 -22.78 23.12
N THR A 179 -3.56 -22.10 23.48
CA THR A 179 -4.36 -21.28 22.56
C THR A 179 -3.60 -20.01 22.19
N LEU A 180 -2.79 -19.47 23.10
CA LEU A 180 -1.91 -18.32 22.84
C LEU A 180 -0.82 -18.66 21.79
N ALA A 181 -0.22 -19.86 21.85
CA ALA A 181 0.80 -20.29 20.91
C ALA A 181 0.23 -20.55 19.49
N ILE A 182 -0.96 -21.15 19.41
CA ILE A 182 -1.65 -21.38 18.13
C ILE A 182 -2.14 -20.07 17.53
N LEU A 183 -2.69 -19.16 18.36
CA LEU A 183 -3.11 -17.83 17.92
C LEU A 183 -1.91 -16.97 17.50
N ALA A 184 -0.77 -17.06 18.17
CA ALA A 184 0.46 -16.37 17.79
C ALA A 184 1.04 -16.91 16.47
N LEU A 185 1.01 -18.22 16.23
CA LEU A 185 1.40 -18.81 14.94
C LEU A 185 0.42 -18.41 13.83
N ALA A 186 -0.89 -18.45 14.10
CA ALA A 186 -1.91 -18.04 13.15
C ALA A 186 -1.80 -16.54 12.82
N LEU A 187 -1.58 -15.67 13.81
CA LEU A 187 -1.33 -14.24 13.61
C LEU A 187 -0.03 -13.99 12.85
N ALA A 188 1.04 -14.74 13.10
CA ALA A 188 2.30 -14.61 12.36
C ALA A 188 2.15 -14.97 10.86
N PHE A 189 1.33 -15.98 10.53
CA PHE A 189 1.00 -16.31 9.14
C PHE A 189 -0.04 -15.36 8.52
N TYR A 190 -0.96 -14.80 9.32
CA TYR A 190 -1.98 -13.85 8.85
C TYR A 190 -1.42 -12.43 8.62
N VAL A 191 -0.32 -12.06 9.28
CA VAL A 191 0.39 -10.79 9.09
C VAL A 191 1.05 -10.68 7.70
N GLN A 192 1.19 -11.79 6.95
CA GLN A 192 1.62 -11.71 5.55
C GLN A 192 0.48 -11.51 4.54
N GLY A 193 -0.79 -11.42 4.97
CA GLY A 193 -1.94 -11.41 4.05
C GLY A 193 -2.99 -10.31 4.20
N THR A 194 -2.87 -9.38 5.18
CA THR A 194 -3.93 -8.36 5.42
C THR A 194 -3.42 -6.93 5.68
N LEU A 195 -2.31 -6.53 5.06
CA LEU A 195 -2.06 -5.10 4.84
C LEU A 195 -2.96 -4.67 3.70
N GLY A 196 -4.14 -4.12 4.03
CA GLY A 196 -4.95 -3.36 3.08
C GLY A 196 -4.14 -2.17 2.61
N THR A 197 -3.43 -2.34 1.51
CA THR A 197 -2.53 -1.33 0.98
C THR A 197 -3.36 -0.18 0.44
N ILE A 198 -3.19 1.00 1.02
CA ILE A 198 -3.85 2.22 0.53
C ILE A 198 -3.25 2.53 -0.84
N ALA A 199 -4.04 2.39 -1.90
CA ALA A 199 -3.71 2.86 -3.24
C ALA A 199 -4.54 4.10 -3.52
N CYS A 200 -3.89 5.22 -3.87
CA CYS A 200 -4.59 6.50 -4.07
C CYS A 200 -5.71 6.40 -5.12
N GLN A 201 -5.51 5.58 -6.16
CA GLN A 201 -6.48 5.37 -7.23
C GLN A 201 -7.79 4.72 -6.74
N ASN A 202 -7.76 4.06 -5.58
CA ASN A 202 -8.91 3.40 -4.97
C ASN A 202 -9.64 4.29 -3.94
N LEU A 203 -9.16 5.52 -3.70
CA LEU A 203 -9.76 6.46 -2.76
C LEU A 203 -10.82 7.33 -3.44
N ASN A 204 -11.94 7.51 -2.75
CA ASN A 204 -12.99 8.44 -3.16
C ASN A 204 -12.62 9.90 -2.82
N LYS A 205 -13.47 10.85 -3.25
CA LYS A 205 -13.28 12.29 -3.00
C LYS A 205 -13.02 12.60 -1.52
N ASP A 206 -13.76 11.92 -0.64
CA ASP A 206 -13.78 12.21 0.80
C ASP A 206 -12.61 11.57 1.58
N SER A 207 -11.78 10.76 0.92
CA SER A 207 -10.65 10.06 1.56
C SER A 207 -9.31 10.34 0.88
N CYS A 208 -9.30 11.02 -0.26
CA CYS A 208 -8.12 11.22 -1.08
C CYS A 208 -7.17 12.31 -0.56
N ALA A 209 -7.71 13.49 -0.23
CA ALA A 209 -6.88 14.62 0.20
C ALA A 209 -6.16 14.30 1.52
N PHE A 210 -4.85 14.54 1.55
CA PHE A 210 -3.98 14.25 2.70
C PHE A 210 -3.94 12.77 3.11
N ALA A 211 -4.16 11.85 2.17
CA ALA A 211 -3.85 10.44 2.35
C ALA A 211 -2.40 10.10 1.91
N VAL A 212 -1.90 8.97 2.41
CA VAL A 212 -0.60 8.39 2.08
C VAL A 212 -0.81 6.94 1.73
N SER A 213 -0.35 6.56 0.54
CA SER A 213 -0.41 5.20 0.06
C SER A 213 0.48 4.25 0.87
N SER A 214 0.28 2.96 0.68
CA SER A 214 1.17 1.89 1.16
C SER A 214 2.61 2.06 0.69
N SER A 215 2.81 2.67 -0.49
CA SER A 215 4.12 3.02 -1.03
C SER A 215 4.75 4.26 -0.38
N GLY A 216 4.08 4.88 0.58
CA GLY A 216 4.56 6.10 1.27
C GLY A 216 4.40 7.37 0.44
N LYS A 217 3.68 7.31 -0.68
CA LYS A 217 3.42 8.47 -1.56
C LYS A 217 2.11 9.13 -1.19
N ARG A 218 2.07 10.46 -1.20
CA ARG A 218 0.87 11.21 -0.85
C ARG A 218 -0.16 11.14 -1.98
N CYS A 219 -1.43 11.20 -1.64
CA CYS A 219 -2.52 11.23 -2.63
C CYS A 219 -2.93 12.67 -2.94
N VAL A 220 -3.25 12.94 -4.21
CA VAL A 220 -3.69 14.25 -4.69
C VAL A 220 -5.02 14.11 -5.39
N LEU A 221 -5.96 14.98 -5.03
CA LEU A 221 -7.27 15.08 -5.63
C LEU A 221 -7.22 16.03 -6.84
N GLU A 222 -7.62 15.53 -8.00
CA GLU A 222 -7.74 16.31 -9.24
C GLU A 222 -9.22 16.49 -9.61
N LYS A 223 -9.55 17.67 -10.15
CA LYS A 223 -10.89 17.98 -10.68
C LYS A 223 -10.87 17.96 -12.20
N ARG A 224 -11.77 17.20 -12.82
CA ARG A 224 -11.97 17.12 -14.27
C ARG A 224 -13.41 17.47 -14.62
N MET A 225 -13.61 18.24 -15.69
CA MET A 225 -14.95 18.53 -16.21
C MET A 225 -15.36 17.46 -17.21
N LYS A 226 -16.51 16.82 -17.01
CA LYS A 226 -17.09 15.91 -18.00
C LYS A 226 -17.68 16.72 -19.16
N ARG A 227 -17.78 16.07 -20.33
CA ARG A 227 -18.48 16.64 -21.51
C ARG A 227 -19.96 17.00 -21.24
N SER A 228 -20.57 16.45 -20.18
CA SER A 228 -21.93 16.77 -19.73
C SER A 228 -22.04 18.06 -18.92
N GLY A 229 -20.92 18.66 -18.50
CA GLY A 229 -20.91 19.77 -17.55
C GLY A 229 -20.80 19.33 -16.08
N ASP A 230 -20.81 18.04 -15.79
CA ASP A 230 -20.67 17.52 -14.42
C ASP A 230 -19.21 17.47 -13.97
N GLU A 231 -18.97 17.80 -12.69
CA GLU A 231 -17.66 17.73 -12.06
C GLU A 231 -17.31 16.28 -11.71
N ALA A 232 -16.14 15.81 -12.14
CA ALA A 232 -15.60 14.51 -11.78
C ALA A 232 -14.30 14.68 -11.00
N TYR A 233 -14.16 13.94 -9.91
CA TYR A 233 -12.95 13.94 -9.09
C TYR A 233 -12.15 12.68 -9.35
N THR A 234 -10.84 12.79 -9.43
CA THR A 234 -9.92 11.66 -9.63
C THR A 234 -8.84 11.75 -8.58
N CYS A 235 -8.62 10.66 -7.84
CA CYS A 235 -7.53 10.58 -6.88
C CYS A 235 -6.32 9.92 -7.53
N SER A 236 -5.17 10.57 -7.45
CA SER A 236 -3.92 10.12 -8.06
C SER A 236 -2.81 10.07 -7.01
N THR A 237 -1.84 9.18 -7.20
CA THR A 237 -0.62 9.16 -6.38
C THR A 237 0.28 10.31 -6.81
N SER A 238 0.69 11.13 -5.85
CA SER A 238 1.67 12.21 -6.01
C SER A 238 3.10 11.67 -6.07
N GLU A 239 4.02 12.50 -6.56
CA GLU A 239 5.46 12.24 -6.46
C GLU A 239 6.04 12.63 -5.09
N ILE A 240 5.25 13.30 -4.24
CA ILE A 240 5.66 13.72 -2.91
C ILE A 240 5.53 12.54 -1.93
N GLU A 241 6.67 12.07 -1.40
CA GLU A 241 6.74 11.03 -0.36
C GLU A 241 6.50 11.63 1.03
N ALA A 242 5.84 10.88 1.91
CA ALA A 242 5.68 11.23 3.32
C ALA A 242 6.80 10.60 4.15
N ASP A 243 7.37 11.33 5.11
CA ASP A 243 8.42 10.77 5.97
C ASP A 243 7.79 9.79 6.97
N LYS A 244 8.24 8.53 6.92
CA LYS A 244 7.85 7.42 7.84
C LYS A 244 6.35 7.09 7.92
N LEU A 245 5.49 7.76 7.16
CA LEU A 245 4.06 7.48 7.12
C LEU A 245 3.72 6.60 5.92
N ARG A 246 2.94 5.55 6.15
CA ARG A 246 2.39 4.64 5.13
C ARG A 246 1.00 4.23 5.56
N ASP A 247 0.12 4.00 4.59
CA ASP A 247 -1.26 3.57 4.84
C ASP A 247 -1.99 4.50 5.82
N TRP A 248 -1.90 5.82 5.56
CA TRP A 248 -2.43 6.86 6.43
C TRP A 248 -3.48 7.70 5.72
N ILE A 249 -4.61 7.98 6.38
CA ILE A 249 -5.63 8.92 5.91
C ILE A 249 -5.94 9.88 7.05
N GLU A 250 -5.80 11.19 6.80
CA GLU A 250 -6.11 12.18 7.82
C GLU A 250 -7.62 12.31 8.07
N THR A 251 -7.97 12.41 9.35
CA THR A 251 -9.38 12.56 9.77
C THR A 251 -9.90 13.96 9.48
N ASP A 252 -11.22 14.11 9.29
CA ASP A 252 -11.85 15.42 9.09
C ASP A 252 -11.53 16.40 10.22
N LYS A 253 -11.55 15.89 11.46
CA LYS A 253 -11.21 16.66 12.66
C LYS A 253 -9.79 17.23 12.58
N CYS A 254 -8.86 16.45 12.05
CA CYS A 254 -7.47 16.87 11.89
C CYS A 254 -7.33 17.93 10.78
N ILE A 255 -7.95 17.69 9.63
CA ILE A 255 -7.96 18.60 8.48
C ILE A 255 -8.53 19.97 8.89
N GLU A 256 -9.66 19.98 9.61
CA GLU A 256 -10.30 21.20 10.11
C GLU A 256 -9.42 21.93 11.14
N ALA A 257 -8.78 21.20 12.07
CA ALA A 257 -7.88 21.77 13.08
C ALA A 257 -6.68 22.49 12.43
N CYS A 258 -6.19 22.00 11.30
CA CYS A 258 -5.13 22.61 10.51
C CYS A 258 -5.60 23.76 9.61
N GLY A 259 -6.93 24.01 9.51
CA GLY A 259 -7.49 25.03 8.64
C GLY A 259 -7.50 24.64 7.17
N LEU A 260 -7.57 23.34 6.89
CA LEU A 260 -7.65 22.77 5.54
C LEU A 260 -9.05 22.21 5.28
N GLU A 261 -9.34 21.90 4.02
CA GLU A 261 -10.59 21.29 3.58
C GLU A 261 -10.30 20.04 2.73
N ARG A 262 -11.24 19.08 2.69
CA ARG A 262 -11.05 17.79 1.98
C ARG A 262 -11.18 17.86 0.47
N ASP A 263 -11.73 18.95 -0.05
CA ASP A 263 -11.90 19.22 -1.48
C ASP A 263 -10.82 20.15 -2.05
N VAL A 264 -9.75 20.41 -1.28
CA VAL A 264 -8.57 21.12 -1.76
C VAL A 264 -7.95 20.38 -2.94
N LEU A 265 -7.71 21.11 -4.02
CA LEU A 265 -7.10 20.62 -5.25
C LEU A 265 -5.61 20.95 -5.25
N GLY A 266 -4.78 19.92 -5.28
CA GLY A 266 -3.33 20.07 -5.22
C GLY A 266 -2.82 20.58 -3.86
N ILE A 267 -1.52 20.84 -3.80
CA ILE A 267 -0.83 21.27 -2.59
C ILE A 267 0.01 22.49 -2.98
N SER A 268 -0.28 23.67 -2.41
CA SER A 268 0.48 24.89 -2.66
C SER A 268 1.20 25.37 -1.40
N SER A 269 2.49 25.66 -1.55
CA SER A 269 3.33 26.24 -0.52
C SER A 269 3.01 27.71 -0.24
N ASP A 270 2.33 28.41 -1.16
CA ASP A 270 1.86 29.79 -0.98
C ASP A 270 0.96 29.96 0.25
N SER A 271 0.29 28.89 0.68
CA SER A 271 -0.55 28.88 1.88
C SER A 271 0.23 29.24 3.15
N LEU A 272 1.53 28.90 3.21
CA LEU A 272 2.42 29.24 4.35
C LEU A 272 2.67 30.75 4.48
N LEU A 273 2.39 31.53 3.42
CA LEU A 273 2.47 32.98 3.43
C LEU A 273 1.23 33.63 4.08
N GLU A 274 0.16 32.88 4.30
CA GLU A 274 -1.09 33.38 4.85
C GLU A 274 -1.11 33.28 6.39
N PRO A 275 -1.10 34.40 7.14
CA PRO A 275 -0.94 34.38 8.60
C PRO A 275 -2.00 33.58 9.35
N ARG A 276 -3.23 33.55 8.83
CA ARG A 276 -4.35 32.80 9.41
C ARG A 276 -4.18 31.30 9.26
N PHE A 277 -3.68 30.86 8.11
CA PHE A 277 -3.38 29.46 7.86
C PHE A 277 -2.21 29.01 8.75
N THR A 278 -1.10 29.76 8.75
CA THR A 278 0.08 29.42 9.55
C THR A 278 -0.25 29.38 11.06
N GLN A 279 -1.15 30.24 11.55
CA GLN A 279 -1.63 30.18 12.92
C GLN A 279 -2.41 28.90 13.25
N LYS A 280 -3.25 28.40 12.33
CA LYS A 280 -3.96 27.13 12.49
C LYS A 280 -3.03 25.93 12.35
N LEU A 281 -2.11 25.94 11.39
CA LEU A 281 -1.09 24.91 11.20
C LEU A 281 -0.20 24.77 12.45
N CYS A 282 0.22 25.88 13.04
CA CYS A 282 1.05 25.92 14.25
C CYS A 282 0.25 25.82 15.57
N SER A 283 -1.07 25.60 15.49
CA SER A 283 -1.90 25.36 16.68
C SER A 283 -1.54 24.00 17.28
N PRO A 284 -1.65 23.82 18.61
CA PRO A 284 -1.36 22.53 19.23
C PRO A 284 -2.29 21.42 18.74
N GLN A 285 -3.51 21.76 18.31
CA GLN A 285 -4.47 20.79 17.78
C GLN A 285 -4.05 20.25 16.40
N CYS A 286 -3.40 21.06 15.56
CA CYS A 286 -2.85 20.60 14.29
C CYS A 286 -1.44 20.01 14.48
N TYR A 287 -0.52 20.82 15.00
CA TYR A 287 0.91 20.49 15.07
C TYR A 287 1.20 19.20 15.86
N GLY A 288 0.39 18.89 16.87
CA GLY A 288 0.55 17.70 17.72
C GLY A 288 -0.36 16.52 17.39
N SER A 289 -1.34 16.66 16.48
CA SER A 289 -2.34 15.59 16.23
C SER A 289 -2.54 15.26 14.75
N CYS A 290 -1.84 15.95 13.85
CA CYS A 290 -1.97 15.81 12.39
C CYS A 290 -0.62 15.48 11.74
N PRO A 291 -0.07 14.28 11.97
CA PRO A 291 1.30 13.96 11.59
C PRO A 291 1.53 14.09 10.08
N ASN A 292 0.55 13.74 9.24
CA ASN A 292 0.73 13.78 7.79
C ASN A 292 0.68 15.19 7.21
N ILE A 293 -0.22 16.03 7.73
CA ILE A 293 -0.34 17.44 7.32
C ILE A 293 0.89 18.22 7.79
N VAL A 294 1.33 18.00 9.03
CA VAL A 294 2.52 18.67 9.57
C VAL A 294 3.77 18.25 8.80
N ASP A 295 3.96 16.96 8.53
CA ASP A 295 5.07 16.46 7.70
C ASP A 295 5.06 17.06 6.28
N LEU A 296 3.87 17.24 5.69
CA LEU A 296 3.72 17.85 4.37
C LEU A 296 4.25 19.28 4.36
N TYR A 297 3.71 20.11 5.27
CA TYR A 297 4.05 21.53 5.33
C TYR A 297 5.46 21.76 5.88
N PHE A 298 6.00 20.83 6.67
CA PHE A 298 7.40 20.84 7.06
C PHE A 298 8.31 20.67 5.84
N SER A 299 8.00 19.70 4.98
CA SER A 299 8.74 19.43 3.76
C SER A 299 8.60 20.56 2.72
N LEU A 300 7.39 21.13 2.57
CA LEU A 300 7.16 22.30 1.72
C LEU A 300 7.94 23.52 2.21
N ALA A 301 7.86 23.83 3.51
CA ALA A 301 8.60 24.93 4.10
C ALA A 301 10.11 24.74 3.90
N ALA A 302 10.63 23.53 4.11
CA ALA A 302 12.04 23.22 3.88
C ALA A 302 12.44 23.39 2.41
N GLY A 303 11.56 23.00 1.46
CA GLY A 303 11.74 23.24 0.03
C GLY A 303 11.77 24.73 -0.34
N GLU A 304 11.10 25.58 0.44
CA GLU A 304 11.16 27.05 0.33
C GLU A 304 12.31 27.68 1.13
N GLY A 305 13.15 26.88 1.79
CA GLY A 305 14.25 27.37 2.62
C GLY A 305 13.83 27.92 3.99
N VAL A 306 12.62 27.56 4.45
CA VAL A 306 12.03 27.97 5.74
C VAL A 306 11.94 26.77 6.69
N TYR A 307 12.40 26.93 7.92
CA TYR A 307 12.26 25.89 8.95
C TYR A 307 10.92 26.05 9.69
N LEU A 308 9.98 25.14 9.44
CA LEU A 308 8.61 25.23 9.98
C LEU A 308 8.55 25.41 11.52
N PRO A 309 9.35 24.73 12.35
CA PRO A 309 9.32 24.96 13.80
C PRO A 309 9.67 26.41 14.18
N LYS A 310 10.67 27.01 13.52
CA LYS A 310 11.02 28.42 13.72
C LYS A 310 9.92 29.37 13.24
N LEU A 311 9.21 29.00 12.16
CA LEU A 311 8.04 29.74 11.70
C LEU A 311 6.92 29.70 12.73
N CYS A 312 6.65 28.54 13.33
CA CYS A 312 5.66 28.40 14.38
C CYS A 312 6.03 29.16 15.67
N GLU A 313 7.31 29.14 16.06
CA GLU A 313 7.81 29.96 17.17
C GLU A 313 7.58 31.47 16.94
N ALA A 314 7.86 31.95 15.73
CA ALA A 314 7.65 33.36 15.35
C ALA A 314 6.16 33.76 15.32
N VAL A 315 5.26 32.82 15.00
CA VAL A 315 3.81 33.07 15.03
C VAL A 315 3.28 33.21 16.45
N HIS A 316 3.86 32.49 17.42
CA HIS A 316 3.48 32.55 18.84
C HIS A 316 4.20 33.67 19.61
N GLY A 317 5.16 34.37 18.98
CA GLY A 317 5.92 35.48 19.57
C GLY A 317 5.14 36.80 19.66
N ALA A 318 5.54 37.65 20.61
CA ALA A 318 4.90 38.95 20.87
C ALA A 318 5.01 39.97 19.71
N ASN A 319 5.87 39.70 18.71
CA ASN A 319 6.15 40.58 17.57
C ASN A 319 6.05 39.83 16.21
N SER A 320 5.04 38.97 16.08
CA SER A 320 4.83 38.04 14.96
C SER A 320 4.94 38.66 13.56
N ARG A 321 4.48 39.90 13.36
CA ARG A 321 4.59 40.61 12.06
C ARG A 321 6.03 40.92 11.63
N ARG A 322 6.92 41.22 12.58
CA ARG A 322 8.31 41.63 12.29
C ARG A 322 9.21 40.40 12.09
N GLU A 323 9.04 39.39 12.93
CA GLU A 323 9.82 38.14 12.85
C GLU A 323 9.46 37.32 11.60
N MET A 324 8.18 37.25 11.20
CA MET A 324 7.79 36.60 9.93
C MET A 324 8.42 37.30 8.71
N ALA A 325 8.57 38.62 8.75
CA ALA A 325 9.20 39.38 7.66
C ALA A 325 10.72 39.15 7.57
N GLU A 326 11.38 38.94 8.71
CA GLU A 326 12.81 38.64 8.80
C GLU A 326 13.11 37.20 8.34
N ILE A 327 12.31 36.21 8.75
CA ILE A 327 12.42 34.80 8.29
C ILE A 327 12.22 34.71 6.77
N LYS A 328 11.34 35.54 6.19
CA LYS A 328 11.10 35.63 4.75
C LYS A 328 12.28 36.20 3.95
N SER A 329 13.16 36.97 4.62
CA SER A 329 14.28 37.66 3.97
C SER A 329 15.64 37.00 4.20
N SER A 330 15.79 36.15 5.22
CA SER A 330 17.02 35.41 5.49
C SER A 330 16.77 33.91 5.31
N GLY A 331 17.17 33.34 4.16
CA GLY A 331 17.11 31.89 3.94
C GLY A 331 17.93 31.14 5.00
N PHE A 332 17.26 30.61 6.02
CA PHE A 332 17.90 29.95 7.15
C PHE A 332 17.90 28.44 6.90
N VAL A 333 19.07 27.93 6.50
CA VAL A 333 19.27 26.52 6.14
C VAL A 333 19.13 25.61 7.37
N ALA A 334 18.32 24.55 7.25
CA ALA A 334 18.10 23.56 8.29
C ALA A 334 19.37 22.67 8.52
N PRO A 335 19.73 22.34 9.77
CA PRO A 335 20.83 21.43 10.06
C PRO A 335 20.41 19.95 9.91
N GLY A 336 21.32 19.11 9.39
CA GLY A 336 21.11 17.67 9.18
C GLY A 336 21.14 16.83 10.48
N PRO A 337 20.54 15.62 10.48
CA PRO A 337 20.33 14.81 11.68
C PRO A 337 21.59 14.03 12.10
N VAL A 338 21.90 14.05 13.40
CA VAL A 338 22.96 13.25 14.03
C VAL A 338 22.38 12.06 14.82
N SER A 339 23.04 10.91 14.68
CA SER A 339 22.62 9.58 15.17
C SER A 339 22.86 9.38 16.67
N GLY A 340 21.99 8.61 17.32
CA GLY A 340 21.91 8.40 18.77
C GLY A 340 22.97 7.47 19.37
N VAL A 341 23.26 7.69 20.66
CA VAL A 341 24.18 6.91 21.49
C VAL A 341 23.41 5.86 22.28
N ALA A 342 23.87 4.60 22.22
CA ALA A 342 23.39 3.46 23.00
C ALA A 342 24.04 3.40 24.40
N LEU A 343 23.28 2.97 25.42
CA LEU A 343 23.78 2.62 26.75
C LEU A 343 23.37 1.17 27.11
N PRO A 344 24.26 0.36 27.72
CA PRO A 344 23.96 -1.02 28.10
C PRO A 344 23.51 -1.13 29.56
N MET A 345 22.59 -2.06 29.86
CA MET A 345 22.34 -2.51 31.24
C MET A 345 22.64 -3.99 31.43
N LYS A 346 23.19 -4.26 32.62
CA LYS A 346 24.00 -5.41 33.04
C LYS A 346 23.16 -6.43 33.81
N SER A 347 23.40 -7.71 33.53
CA SER A 347 22.84 -8.88 34.21
C SER A 347 23.46 -9.13 35.59
N MET A 348 22.66 -9.62 36.55
CA MET A 348 23.13 -10.27 37.76
C MET A 348 22.25 -11.50 38.08
N VAL A 349 22.95 -12.62 38.31
CA VAL A 349 22.46 -13.94 38.71
C VAL A 349 22.81 -14.16 40.18
N ALA A 350 21.92 -14.73 40.99
CA ALA A 350 22.23 -15.46 42.24
C ALA A 350 20.99 -16.28 42.72
N PRO A 351 21.09 -17.21 43.71
CA PRO A 351 20.79 -18.62 43.48
C PRO A 351 19.60 -19.18 44.28
N MET A 352 19.26 -20.42 43.92
CA MET A 352 18.20 -21.31 44.39
C MET A 352 18.40 -21.85 45.83
N PRO A 353 17.33 -22.38 46.46
CA PRO A 353 17.47 -23.69 47.11
C PRO A 353 16.35 -24.71 46.81
N ALA A 354 16.77 -25.98 46.98
CA ALA A 354 16.14 -27.30 47.03
C ALA A 354 14.79 -27.43 47.76
N ILE A 355 13.96 -28.49 47.68
CA ILE A 355 13.78 -29.78 46.97
C ILE A 355 12.35 -30.22 47.33
N SER A 356 11.61 -30.95 46.47
CA SER A 356 10.66 -31.98 46.95
C SER A 356 10.35 -33.03 45.90
N HIS A 357 10.33 -34.28 46.34
CA HIS A 357 10.44 -35.57 45.65
C HIS A 357 9.20 -36.02 44.84
N SER A 358 8.41 -35.11 44.27
CA SER A 358 7.22 -35.46 43.47
C SER A 358 7.35 -35.22 41.97
N LEU A 359 8.54 -34.81 41.48
CA LEU A 359 8.72 -34.32 40.10
C LEU A 359 9.22 -35.34 39.07
N GLU A 360 9.61 -36.55 39.47
CA GLU A 360 10.40 -37.44 38.60
C GLU A 360 9.59 -38.10 37.46
N LEU A 361 8.26 -38.23 37.63
CA LEU A 361 7.36 -38.68 36.57
C LEU A 361 6.87 -37.55 35.64
N CYS A 362 6.93 -36.29 36.07
CA CYS A 362 6.53 -35.14 35.25
C CYS A 362 7.68 -34.64 34.36
N LEU A 363 8.93 -34.80 34.81
CA LEU A 363 10.13 -34.30 34.13
C LEU A 363 10.46 -35.07 32.83
N MET A 364 10.19 -36.37 32.77
CA MET A 364 10.47 -37.19 31.57
C MET A 364 9.51 -36.87 30.40
N ALA A 365 8.23 -36.59 30.69
CA ALA A 365 7.25 -36.17 29.68
C ALA A 365 7.48 -34.73 29.21
N ALA A 366 7.89 -33.83 30.12
CA ALA A 366 8.25 -32.45 29.79
C ALA A 366 9.55 -32.37 28.98
N TYR A 367 10.57 -33.19 29.27
CA TYR A 367 11.83 -33.20 28.54
C TYR A 367 11.67 -33.67 27.09
N HIS A 368 10.84 -34.70 26.84
CA HIS A 368 10.55 -35.14 25.48
C HIS A 368 9.74 -34.10 24.70
N SER A 369 8.77 -33.44 25.34
CA SER A 369 7.94 -32.41 24.71
C SER A 369 8.73 -31.13 24.40
N LEU A 370 9.67 -30.73 25.28
CA LEU A 370 10.59 -29.61 25.06
C LEU A 370 11.62 -29.91 23.97
N LYS A 371 12.13 -31.16 23.90
CA LYS A 371 13.01 -31.60 22.80
C LYS A 371 12.29 -31.56 21.45
N THR A 372 11.04 -32.04 21.38
CA THR A 372 10.26 -31.98 20.14
C THR A 372 9.90 -30.56 19.74
N LEU A 373 9.60 -29.66 20.69
CA LEU A 373 9.37 -28.25 20.42
C LEU A 373 10.65 -27.52 19.99
N ALA A 374 11.80 -27.83 20.59
CA ALA A 374 13.08 -27.26 20.21
C ALA A 374 13.52 -27.72 18.80
N ILE A 375 13.31 -29.00 18.47
CA ILE A 375 13.58 -29.54 17.13
C ILE A 375 12.62 -28.95 16.10
N LEU A 376 11.33 -28.80 16.45
CA LEU A 376 10.34 -28.15 15.57
C LEU A 376 10.65 -26.66 15.38
N ALA A 377 11.08 -25.95 16.42
CA ALA A 377 11.50 -24.56 16.35
C ALA A 377 12.79 -24.39 15.52
N LEU A 378 13.75 -25.31 15.66
CA LEU A 378 14.96 -25.32 14.82
C LEU A 378 14.62 -25.64 13.35
N ALA A 379 13.72 -26.59 13.11
CA ALA A 379 13.25 -26.91 11.76
C ALA A 379 12.50 -25.74 11.13
N LEU A 380 11.62 -25.07 11.87
CA LEU A 380 10.91 -23.87 11.42
C LEU A 380 11.87 -22.69 11.20
N ALA A 381 12.86 -22.48 12.07
CA ALA A 381 13.89 -21.45 11.88
C ALA A 381 14.74 -21.72 10.63
N PHE A 382 15.10 -22.98 10.37
CA PHE A 382 15.85 -23.37 9.17
C PHE A 382 15.00 -23.27 7.89
N CYS A 383 13.69 -23.55 7.96
CA CYS A 383 12.76 -23.34 6.86
C CYS A 383 12.50 -21.84 6.57
N VAL A 384 12.55 -20.97 7.57
CA VAL A 384 12.47 -19.51 7.39
C VAL A 384 13.75 -18.96 6.75
N GLN A 385 14.92 -19.52 7.06
CA GLN A 385 16.17 -19.16 6.38
C GLN A 385 16.24 -19.63 4.92
N GLY A 386 15.37 -20.57 4.50
CA GLY A 386 15.29 -21.04 3.12
C GLY A 386 14.34 -20.27 2.21
N THR A 387 13.53 -19.35 2.75
CA THR A 387 12.49 -18.61 1.99
C THR A 387 12.72 -17.10 1.91
N LEU A 388 13.65 -16.55 2.71
CA LEU A 388 14.17 -15.20 2.55
C LEU A 388 15.49 -15.28 1.76
N GLY A 389 15.39 -15.55 0.47
CA GLY A 389 16.54 -15.49 -0.44
C GLY A 389 16.98 -14.05 -0.62
N THR A 390 17.81 -13.53 0.28
CA THR A 390 18.47 -12.23 0.10
C THR A 390 19.32 -12.29 -1.15
N ILE A 391 19.11 -11.36 -2.08
CA ILE A 391 19.88 -11.30 -3.32
C ILE A 391 21.28 -10.80 -2.97
N ALA A 392 22.28 -11.64 -3.19
CA ALA A 392 23.69 -11.25 -3.19
C ALA A 392 24.19 -11.43 -4.63
N CYS A 393 24.83 -10.39 -5.18
CA CYS A 393 25.22 -10.40 -6.59
C CYS A 393 26.14 -11.58 -6.91
N GLU A 394 27.03 -11.93 -5.99
CA GLU A 394 28.00 -13.02 -6.11
C GLU A 394 27.33 -14.40 -6.23
N ASN A 395 26.06 -14.52 -5.82
CA ASN A 395 25.27 -15.75 -5.89
C ASN A 395 24.40 -15.83 -7.16
N LEU A 396 24.38 -14.79 -8.00
CA LEU A 396 23.59 -14.77 -9.24
C LEU A 396 24.35 -15.41 -10.40
N ASN A 397 23.61 -16.14 -11.23
CA ASN A 397 24.13 -16.70 -12.48
C ASN A 397 24.12 -15.63 -13.60
N LYS A 398 24.69 -15.98 -14.77
CA LYS A 398 24.78 -15.10 -15.95
C LYS A 398 23.40 -14.52 -16.34
N ASP A 399 22.35 -15.33 -16.27
CA ASP A 399 21.02 -14.99 -16.76
C ASP A 399 20.19 -14.15 -15.77
N SER A 400 20.72 -13.84 -14.59
CA SER A 400 20.02 -13.06 -13.56
C SER A 400 20.86 -11.92 -12.99
N CYS A 401 22.13 -11.79 -13.39
CA CYS A 401 23.05 -10.81 -12.83
C CYS A 401 22.84 -9.39 -13.38
N ALA A 402 22.76 -9.23 -14.70
CA ALA A 402 22.68 -7.91 -15.32
C ALA A 402 21.41 -7.18 -14.89
N PHE A 403 21.57 -5.94 -14.43
CA PHE A 403 20.47 -5.10 -13.92
C PHE A 403 19.73 -5.70 -12.71
N ALA A 404 20.41 -6.51 -11.89
CA ALA A 404 19.91 -6.91 -10.58
C ALA A 404 20.33 -5.92 -9.48
N VAL A 405 19.63 -5.97 -8.35
CA VAL A 405 19.91 -5.18 -7.15
C VAL A 405 19.93 -6.12 -5.94
N SER A 406 21.05 -6.11 -5.24
CA SER A 406 21.22 -6.88 -4.02
C SER A 406 20.32 -6.40 -2.89
N SER A 407 20.16 -7.23 -1.87
CA SER A 407 19.53 -6.90 -0.58
C SER A 407 20.14 -5.66 0.09
N SER A 408 21.41 -5.36 -0.19
CA SER A 408 22.09 -4.15 0.32
C SER A 408 21.69 -2.87 -0.42
N GLY A 409 20.94 -2.97 -1.52
CA GLY A 409 20.61 -1.85 -2.41
C GLY A 409 21.68 -1.56 -3.46
N LYS A 410 22.79 -2.29 -3.46
CA LYS A 410 23.83 -2.16 -4.50
C LYS A 410 23.49 -2.94 -5.75
N ARG A 411 23.74 -2.35 -6.92
CA ARG A 411 23.46 -2.96 -8.23
C ARG A 411 24.48 -4.05 -8.57
N CYS A 412 24.05 -5.07 -9.29
CA CYS A 412 24.93 -6.15 -9.73
C CYS A 412 25.49 -5.87 -11.13
N VAL A 413 26.76 -6.24 -11.36
CA VAL A 413 27.46 -6.08 -12.63
C VAL A 413 28.01 -7.41 -13.08
N LEU A 414 27.73 -7.74 -14.34
CA LEU A 414 28.27 -8.92 -15.00
C LEU A 414 29.66 -8.60 -15.58
N GLU A 415 30.66 -9.35 -15.15
CA GLU A 415 32.03 -9.29 -15.65
C GLU A 415 32.36 -10.52 -16.48
N LYS A 416 33.15 -10.32 -17.53
CA LYS A 416 33.70 -11.40 -18.35
C LYS A 416 35.19 -11.58 -18.06
N ARG A 417 35.58 -12.81 -17.74
CA ARG A 417 36.97 -13.21 -17.49
C ARG A 417 37.35 -14.32 -18.47
N VAL A 418 38.50 -14.18 -19.13
CA VAL A 418 39.03 -15.24 -19.99
C VAL A 418 39.99 -16.08 -19.18
N LYS A 419 39.71 -17.38 -19.01
CA LYS A 419 40.62 -18.31 -18.34
C LYS A 419 41.88 -18.51 -19.18
N ARG A 420 42.98 -18.96 -18.56
CA ARG A 420 44.21 -19.34 -19.28
C ARG A 420 44.01 -20.42 -20.36
N SER A 421 42.91 -21.16 -20.30
CA SER A 421 42.48 -22.15 -21.31
C SER A 421 41.80 -21.55 -22.55
N GLY A 422 41.55 -20.22 -22.59
CA GLY A 422 40.77 -19.57 -23.63
C GLY A 422 39.25 -19.63 -23.42
N GLU A 423 38.79 -20.28 -22.35
CA GLU A 423 37.37 -20.39 -21.99
C GLU A 423 36.86 -19.09 -21.33
N GLU A 424 35.72 -18.59 -21.78
CA GLU A 424 35.07 -17.40 -21.23
C GLU A 424 34.25 -17.77 -19.99
N ALA A 425 34.57 -17.18 -18.85
CA ALA A 425 33.84 -17.29 -17.60
C ALA A 425 33.15 -15.97 -17.26
N TYR A 426 31.92 -16.04 -16.79
CA TYR A 426 31.16 -14.88 -16.33
C TYR A 426 31.16 -14.88 -14.80
N THR A 427 31.33 -13.71 -14.20
CA THR A 427 31.28 -13.51 -12.76
C THR A 427 30.36 -12.34 -12.48
N CYS A 428 29.44 -12.53 -11.53
CA CYS A 428 28.58 -11.45 -11.07
C CYS A 428 29.17 -10.84 -9.81
N SER A 429 29.30 -9.52 -9.79
CA SER A 429 29.90 -8.78 -8.68
C SER A 429 28.97 -7.65 -8.26
N THR A 430 29.01 -7.30 -6.97
CA THR A 430 28.33 -6.11 -6.47
C THR A 430 29.06 -4.85 -6.96
N SER A 431 28.32 -3.90 -7.52
CA SER A 431 28.80 -2.58 -7.95
C SER A 431 28.80 -1.58 -6.81
N GLU A 432 29.56 -0.50 -6.94
CA GLU A 432 29.50 0.66 -6.03
C GLU A 432 28.32 1.60 -6.34
N ILE A 433 27.59 1.34 -7.42
CA ILE A 433 26.39 2.11 -7.76
C ILE A 433 25.22 1.58 -6.92
N GLU A 434 24.74 2.41 -6.00
CA GLU A 434 23.54 2.16 -5.22
C GLU A 434 22.29 2.41 -6.08
N ALA A 435 21.27 1.58 -5.89
CA ALA A 435 19.93 1.85 -6.36
C ALA A 435 19.18 2.54 -5.22
N ASP A 436 18.67 3.75 -5.46
CA ASP A 436 18.11 4.58 -4.39
C ASP A 436 16.97 3.86 -3.63
N LYS A 437 16.06 3.22 -4.36
CA LYS A 437 14.76 2.74 -3.82
C LYS A 437 14.48 1.27 -4.04
N LEU A 438 15.42 0.52 -4.62
CA LEU A 438 15.22 -0.88 -4.99
C LEU A 438 16.15 -1.78 -4.18
N LYS A 439 15.61 -2.88 -3.66
CA LYS A 439 16.34 -3.93 -2.96
C LYS A 439 15.74 -5.27 -3.36
N ASP A 440 16.59 -6.30 -3.45
CA ASP A 440 16.16 -7.65 -3.83
C ASP A 440 15.37 -7.66 -5.15
N TRP A 441 15.90 -6.99 -6.16
CA TRP A 441 15.22 -6.80 -7.45
C TRP A 441 16.00 -7.41 -8.61
N ILE A 442 15.32 -8.15 -9.49
CA ILE A 442 15.89 -8.66 -10.75
C ILE A 442 14.91 -8.29 -11.87
N GLU A 443 15.41 -7.61 -12.90
CA GLU A 443 14.58 -7.23 -14.03
C GLU A 443 14.21 -8.41 -14.92
N THR A 444 12.96 -8.41 -15.38
CA THR A 444 12.45 -9.46 -16.27
C THR A 444 13.02 -9.31 -17.68
N ASP A 445 13.11 -10.41 -18.43
CA ASP A 445 13.55 -10.38 -19.84
C ASP A 445 12.73 -9.42 -20.69
N LYS A 446 11.41 -9.44 -20.49
CA LYS A 446 10.47 -8.55 -21.18
C LYS A 446 10.79 -7.07 -20.92
N CYS A 447 11.20 -6.75 -19.70
CA CYS A 447 11.58 -5.40 -19.34
C CYS A 447 12.91 -4.99 -19.99
N ILE A 448 13.93 -5.85 -19.89
CA ILE A 448 15.25 -5.64 -20.48
C ILE A 448 15.14 -5.41 -22.00
N GLU A 449 14.36 -6.25 -22.69
CA GLU A 449 14.11 -6.13 -24.12
C GLU A 449 13.35 -4.83 -24.48
N ALA A 450 12.34 -4.45 -23.70
CA ALA A 450 11.57 -3.23 -23.92
C ALA A 450 12.45 -1.97 -23.84
N CYS A 451 13.48 -1.99 -22.99
CA CYS A 451 14.48 -0.92 -22.87
C CYS A 451 15.59 -0.98 -23.93
N GLY A 452 15.62 -2.01 -24.78
CA GLY A 452 16.68 -2.19 -25.78
C GLY A 452 18.00 -2.66 -25.19
N LEU A 453 17.95 -3.39 -24.07
CA LEU A 453 19.09 -3.98 -23.39
C LEU A 453 19.08 -5.50 -23.55
N GLU A 454 20.20 -6.13 -23.20
CA GLU A 454 20.38 -7.58 -23.21
C GLU A 454 21.00 -8.05 -21.88
N ARG A 455 20.78 -9.32 -21.50
CA ARG A 455 21.24 -9.87 -20.21
C ARG A 455 22.73 -10.20 -20.17
N ASP A 456 23.39 -10.24 -21.31
CA ASP A 456 24.83 -10.48 -21.45
C ASP A 456 25.64 -9.19 -21.61
N VAL A 457 25.01 -8.02 -21.40
CA VAL A 457 25.69 -6.73 -21.32
C VAL A 457 26.73 -6.76 -20.20
N LEU A 458 27.94 -6.36 -20.54
CA LEU A 458 29.07 -6.29 -19.61
C LEU A 458 29.22 -4.86 -19.10
N GLY A 459 29.21 -4.71 -17.78
CA GLY A 459 29.31 -3.38 -17.16
C GLY A 459 28.08 -2.51 -17.36
N ILE A 460 28.23 -1.24 -16.96
CA ILE A 460 27.21 -0.20 -17.09
C ILE A 460 27.93 0.98 -17.74
N SER A 461 27.48 1.41 -18.92
CA SER A 461 28.03 2.58 -19.62
C SER A 461 26.96 3.62 -19.87
N SER A 462 27.31 4.88 -19.61
CA SER A 462 26.49 6.04 -19.91
C SER A 462 26.57 6.44 -21.40
N ASP A 463 27.59 5.99 -22.13
CA ASP A 463 27.76 6.24 -23.57
C ASP A 463 26.54 5.77 -24.40
N SER A 464 25.83 4.76 -23.92
CA SER A 464 24.61 4.27 -24.57
C SER A 464 23.54 5.35 -24.71
N LEU A 465 23.48 6.34 -23.80
CA LEU A 465 22.56 7.50 -23.89
C LEU A 465 22.83 8.41 -25.09
N LEU A 466 24.00 8.28 -25.72
CA LEU A 466 24.33 9.00 -26.95
C LEU A 466 23.78 8.30 -28.20
N GLU A 467 23.34 7.05 -28.08
CA GLU A 467 22.79 6.27 -29.18
C GLU A 467 21.27 6.56 -29.35
N PRO A 468 20.84 7.09 -30.51
CA PRO A 468 19.44 7.48 -30.71
C PRO A 468 18.45 6.32 -30.60
N CYS A 469 18.84 5.13 -31.08
CA CYS A 469 17.99 3.93 -31.06
C CYS A 469 17.79 3.42 -29.64
N PHE A 470 18.87 3.39 -28.83
CA PHE A 470 18.80 3.02 -27.43
C PHE A 470 17.95 4.02 -26.64
N THR A 471 18.22 5.32 -26.80
CA THR A 471 17.48 6.38 -26.09
C THR A 471 15.99 6.35 -26.43
N GLN A 472 15.63 6.06 -27.68
CA GLN A 472 14.23 5.89 -28.08
C GLN A 472 13.54 4.70 -27.38
N LYS A 473 14.23 3.57 -27.22
CA LYS A 473 13.71 2.40 -26.49
C LYS A 473 13.65 2.65 -24.98
N LEU A 474 14.67 3.26 -24.39
CA LEU A 474 14.70 3.66 -22.99
C LEU A 474 13.54 4.62 -22.65
N CYS A 475 13.27 5.58 -23.52
CA CYS A 475 12.19 6.57 -23.36
C CYS A 475 10.83 6.07 -23.86
N SER A 476 10.73 4.82 -24.32
CA SER A 476 9.46 4.21 -24.71
C SER A 476 8.57 4.01 -23.48
N PRO A 477 7.23 4.11 -23.59
CA PRO A 477 6.35 3.89 -22.44
C PRO A 477 6.46 2.48 -21.87
N GLN A 478 6.84 1.50 -22.68
CA GLN A 478 7.05 0.12 -22.26
C GLN A 478 8.25 0.00 -21.31
N CYS A 479 9.37 0.66 -21.61
CA CYS A 479 10.52 0.71 -20.72
C CYS A 479 10.30 1.70 -19.57
N TYR A 480 10.05 2.97 -19.89
CA TYR A 480 10.01 4.07 -18.93
C TYR A 480 8.97 3.88 -17.82
N GLY A 481 7.85 3.19 -18.11
CA GLY A 481 6.79 2.92 -17.15
C GLY A 481 6.81 1.54 -16.49
N SER A 482 7.60 0.59 -16.99
CA SER A 482 7.55 -0.82 -16.52
C SER A 482 8.89 -1.37 -16.04
N CYS A 483 9.97 -0.60 -16.15
CA CYS A 483 11.34 -1.02 -15.86
C CYS A 483 12.02 -0.12 -14.82
N PRO A 484 11.58 -0.18 -13.56
CA PRO A 484 11.99 0.79 -12.55
C PRO A 484 13.51 0.75 -12.31
N ASN A 485 14.15 -0.42 -12.33
CA ASN A 485 15.59 -0.50 -12.05
C ASN A 485 16.46 0.04 -13.18
N ILE A 486 16.07 -0.23 -14.43
CA ILE A 486 16.79 0.23 -15.63
C ILE A 486 16.62 1.74 -15.77
N VAL A 487 15.41 2.26 -15.58
CA VAL A 487 15.13 3.70 -15.67
C VAL A 487 15.87 4.46 -14.57
N ASP A 488 15.83 3.97 -13.32
CA ASP A 488 16.58 4.55 -12.20
C ASP A 488 18.09 4.56 -12.45
N LEU A 489 18.62 3.49 -13.06
CA LEU A 489 20.03 3.40 -13.43
C LEU A 489 20.42 4.50 -14.40
N TYR A 490 19.72 4.58 -15.53
CA TYR A 490 20.05 5.53 -16.60
C TYR A 490 19.68 6.97 -16.23
N PHE A 491 18.74 7.17 -15.31
CA PHE A 491 18.48 8.49 -14.72
C PHE A 491 19.68 8.96 -13.91
N SER A 492 20.23 8.09 -13.07
CA SER A 492 21.41 8.39 -12.24
C SER A 492 22.66 8.60 -13.09
N LEU A 493 22.86 7.78 -14.14
CA LEU A 493 23.96 7.96 -15.10
C LEU A 493 23.83 9.28 -15.87
N ALA A 494 22.64 9.58 -16.40
CA ALA A 494 22.39 10.84 -17.10
C ALA A 494 22.65 12.03 -16.18
N ALA A 495 22.18 11.99 -14.93
CA ALA A 495 22.42 13.05 -13.95
C ALA A 495 23.92 13.21 -13.64
N GLY A 496 24.67 12.10 -13.53
CA GLY A 496 26.12 12.09 -13.40
C GLY A 496 26.86 12.72 -14.60
N GLU A 497 26.28 12.62 -15.79
CA GLU A 497 26.76 13.29 -17.01
C GLU A 497 26.24 14.74 -17.16
N GLY A 498 25.46 15.24 -16.20
CA GLY A 498 24.87 16.58 -16.25
C GLY A 498 23.69 16.69 -17.21
N VAL A 499 23.03 15.58 -17.55
CA VAL A 499 21.86 15.51 -18.43
C VAL A 499 20.63 15.08 -17.65
N TYR A 500 19.50 15.77 -17.83
CA TYR A 500 18.23 15.38 -17.21
C TYR A 500 17.46 14.42 -18.12
N LEU A 501 17.39 13.13 -17.74
CA LEU A 501 16.79 12.07 -18.55
C LEU A 501 15.35 12.37 -19.02
N PRO A 502 14.44 12.94 -18.20
CA PRO A 502 13.10 13.29 -18.69
C PRO A 502 13.11 14.30 -19.84
N LYS A 503 13.97 15.33 -19.77
CA LYS A 503 14.14 16.30 -20.87
C LYS A 503 14.76 15.65 -22.11
N LEU A 504 15.68 14.70 -21.94
CA LEU A 504 16.20 13.90 -23.04
C LEU A 504 15.08 13.08 -23.71
N CYS A 505 14.21 12.47 -22.91
CA CYS A 505 13.07 11.70 -23.42
C CYS A 505 11.98 12.57 -24.07
N GLU A 506 11.81 13.82 -23.67
CA GLU A 506 10.94 14.79 -24.34
C GLU A 506 11.49 15.19 -25.71
N ALA A 507 12.80 15.49 -25.78
CA ALA A 507 13.48 15.85 -27.02
C ALA A 507 13.46 14.71 -28.07
N VAL A 508 13.54 13.46 -27.61
CA VAL A 508 13.46 12.28 -28.49
C VAL A 508 12.04 12.06 -29.05
N ARG A 509 11.01 12.54 -28.33
CA ARG A 509 9.59 12.44 -28.75
C ARG A 509 9.14 13.61 -29.64
N GLY A 510 9.93 14.67 -29.75
CA GLY A 510 9.65 15.86 -30.56
C GLY A 510 9.84 15.65 -32.07
N ALA A 511 9.15 16.45 -32.89
CA ALA A 511 9.21 16.39 -34.35
C ALA A 511 10.59 16.78 -34.94
N ASN A 512 11.46 17.41 -34.14
CA ASN A 512 12.83 17.83 -34.49
C ASN A 512 13.90 17.17 -33.59
N SER A 513 13.71 15.89 -33.25
CA SER A 513 14.58 15.11 -32.35
C SER A 513 16.08 15.22 -32.66
N ARG A 514 16.46 15.25 -33.95
CA ARG A 514 17.87 15.35 -34.38
C ARG A 514 18.54 16.69 -34.05
N ARG A 515 17.77 17.78 -34.02
CA ARG A 515 18.27 19.14 -33.73
C ARG A 515 18.29 19.41 -32.22
N GLU A 516 17.24 19.00 -31.52
CA GLU A 516 17.12 19.15 -30.07
C GLU A 516 18.14 18.29 -29.31
N MET A 517 18.39 17.04 -29.74
CA MET A 517 19.46 16.21 -29.16
C MET A 517 20.86 16.83 -29.37
N ALA A 518 21.11 17.47 -30.51
CA ALA A 518 22.39 18.14 -30.77
C ALA A 518 22.57 19.39 -29.89
N GLU A 519 21.50 20.12 -29.63
CA GLU A 519 21.49 21.27 -28.72
C GLU A 519 21.70 20.83 -27.27
N ILE A 520 21.06 19.76 -26.79
CA ILE A 520 21.28 19.18 -25.45
C ILE A 520 22.73 18.70 -25.28
N LYS A 521 23.30 18.06 -26.31
CA LYS A 521 24.69 17.58 -26.32
C LYS A 521 25.73 18.71 -26.31
N SER A 522 25.41 19.86 -26.91
CA SER A 522 26.34 20.98 -27.06
C SER A 522 26.24 22.02 -25.95
N SER A 523 25.11 22.10 -25.24
CA SER A 523 24.86 23.17 -24.26
C SER A 523 25.11 22.77 -22.81
N GLY A 524 25.31 21.47 -22.52
CA GLY A 524 25.55 21.00 -21.15
C GLY A 524 24.49 21.56 -20.21
N PHE A 525 23.22 21.20 -20.43
CA PHE A 525 22.10 21.67 -19.61
C PHE A 525 22.23 21.14 -18.18
N VAL A 526 22.99 21.85 -17.36
CA VAL A 526 23.03 21.65 -15.91
C VAL A 526 21.60 21.71 -15.38
N ALA A 527 21.23 20.76 -14.54
CA ALA A 527 19.94 20.75 -13.85
C ALA A 527 19.75 22.09 -13.11
N HIS A 528 18.93 22.98 -13.68
CA HIS A 528 18.54 24.21 -13.01
C HIS A 528 17.55 23.86 -11.91
N GLY A 529 17.87 24.25 -10.67
CA GLY A 529 16.89 24.36 -9.59
C GLY A 529 15.71 25.25 -10.01
N PRO A 530 14.53 25.11 -9.38
CA PRO A 530 13.30 25.66 -9.89
C PRO A 530 13.34 27.20 -9.87
N VAL A 531 13.31 27.79 -11.07
CA VAL A 531 13.22 29.24 -11.26
C VAL A 531 11.75 29.61 -11.42
N SER A 532 11.25 30.39 -10.47
CA SER A 532 9.90 30.94 -10.46
C SER A 532 9.67 31.85 -11.67
N GLY A 533 8.55 31.64 -12.37
CA GLY A 533 8.15 32.43 -13.51
C GLY A 533 7.73 33.84 -13.11
N VAL A 534 8.56 34.82 -13.43
CA VAL A 534 8.13 36.22 -13.56
C VAL A 534 7.82 36.46 -15.03
N ALA A 535 6.53 36.61 -15.34
CA ALA A 535 6.10 37.15 -16.63
C ALA A 535 6.62 38.60 -16.79
N PRO A 536 7.21 38.99 -17.93
CA PRO A 536 7.49 40.39 -18.20
C PRO A 536 6.19 41.11 -18.64
N PRO A 537 6.09 42.43 -18.43
CA PRO A 537 4.85 43.17 -18.69
C PRO A 537 4.61 43.30 -20.20
N MET A 538 3.34 43.14 -20.59
CA MET A 538 2.83 43.51 -21.92
C MET A 538 3.21 44.96 -22.25
N LYS A 539 4.11 45.14 -23.21
CA LYS A 539 4.28 46.42 -23.90
C LYS A 539 3.28 46.50 -25.04
N SER A 540 2.34 47.44 -24.90
CA SER A 540 1.43 47.92 -25.93
C SER A 540 2.17 48.22 -27.23
N MET A 541 1.76 47.57 -28.32
CA MET A 541 2.12 47.96 -29.67
C MET A 541 1.40 49.27 -30.01
N VAL A 542 2.16 50.36 -30.13
CA VAL A 542 1.74 51.56 -30.86
C VAL A 542 2.58 51.59 -32.14
N ALA A 543 1.90 51.51 -33.28
CA ALA A 543 2.50 51.60 -34.61
C ALA A 543 3.09 52.99 -34.87
N PRO A 544 4.19 53.12 -35.65
CA PRO A 544 4.72 54.42 -36.03
C PRO A 544 3.97 54.98 -37.24
N MET A 545 3.28 56.10 -37.05
CA MET A 545 2.77 56.93 -38.13
C MET A 545 3.89 57.85 -38.61
N VAL A 546 4.36 57.64 -39.84
CA VAL A 546 5.24 58.54 -40.57
C VAL A 546 4.39 59.72 -41.07
N ALA A 547 4.74 60.94 -40.68
CA ALA A 547 4.25 62.18 -41.29
C ALA A 547 5.32 62.72 -42.26
N PRO A 548 4.94 63.30 -43.41
CA PRO A 548 5.90 63.83 -44.38
C PRO A 548 6.35 65.25 -43.99
N ALA A 549 7.62 65.53 -44.25
CA ALA A 549 8.21 66.86 -44.18
C ALA A 549 7.82 67.72 -45.39
N MET A 550 7.55 69.00 -45.16
CA MET A 550 7.65 70.09 -46.13
C MET A 550 8.58 71.17 -45.55
N PRO A 551 9.56 71.69 -46.31
CA PRO A 551 10.43 72.82 -45.93
C PRO A 551 9.93 74.12 -46.59
N PRO A 552 10.67 75.26 -46.51
CA PRO A 552 11.37 75.89 -45.39
C PRO A 552 10.95 77.37 -45.20
N TYR A 553 11.44 78.01 -44.15
CA TYR A 553 12.07 79.34 -44.24
C TYR A 553 13.23 79.41 -43.25
#